data_AF-T0M2Y4-F1
#
_entry.id   AF-T0M2Y4-F1
#
_cell.length_a   1.000
_cell.length_b   1.000
_cell.length_c   1.000
_cell.angle_alpha   90.00
_cell.angle_beta   90.00
_cell.angle_gamma   90.00
#
_symmetry.space_group_name_H-M   'P 1'
#
loop_
_entity.id
_entity.type
_entity.pdbx_description
1 polymer ?
#
loop_
_entity_poly.entity_id
_entity_poly.type
_entity_poly.pdbx_seq_one_letter_code
_entity_poly.pdbx_strand_id
1 'polypeptide(L)'
;MNGSIYERELSGILSGNENVISRLIKRLDPVSQEALRSIISRPFFVTRSAGSLGADLIALRHDYSMIIEVKSSVNDTIMFTEASGQRQDQATRLRDLCQRAGLFVVYAYRLKSVGGDPWRIFTIPASPQGRIRHLYEIIPDVGETRNGNFILKWAEGMPLTKLIDYMNQEI
;
A
#
# COMPACT_ATOMS: atom_id res chain seq x y z
N MET A 1 12.77 -3.82 15.08
CA MET A 1 13.44 -2.84 14.21
C MET A 1 13.49 -3.36 12.76
N ASN A 2 12.32 -3.65 12.15
CA ASN A 2 12.21 -4.35 10.83
C ASN A 2 11.31 -3.62 9.80
N GLY A 3 10.68 -2.49 10.15
CA GLY A 3 9.85 -1.71 9.21
C GLY A 3 10.65 -1.26 7.97
N SER A 4 11.90 -0.82 8.20
CA SER A 4 12.75 -0.29 7.14
C SER A 4 13.09 -1.26 6.00
N ILE A 5 12.94 -2.58 6.19
CA ILE A 5 13.21 -3.56 5.11
C ILE A 5 12.05 -3.59 4.14
N TYR A 6 10.81 -3.63 4.63
CA TYR A 6 9.62 -3.73 3.77
C TYR A 6 9.27 -2.38 3.14
N GLU A 7 9.55 -1.27 3.82
CA GLU A 7 9.52 0.05 3.19
C GLU A 7 10.48 0.12 1.99
N ARG A 8 11.71 -0.40 2.13
CA ARG A 8 12.69 -0.44 1.04
C ARG A 8 12.28 -1.42 -0.06
N GLU A 9 11.72 -2.58 0.29
CA GLU A 9 11.18 -3.55 -0.68
C GLU A 9 10.08 -2.89 -1.52
N LEU A 10 9.07 -2.31 -0.88
CA LEU A 10 7.96 -1.65 -1.57
C LEU A 10 8.42 -0.43 -2.39
N SER A 11 9.30 0.40 -1.83
CA SER A 11 9.91 1.51 -2.57
C SER A 11 10.67 1.03 -3.81
N GLY A 12 11.45 -0.05 -3.68
CA GLY A 12 12.15 -0.66 -4.82
C GLY A 12 11.20 -1.20 -5.88
N ILE A 13 10.09 -1.82 -5.49
CA ILE A 13 9.05 -2.28 -6.42
C ILE A 13 8.46 -1.09 -7.18
N LEU A 14 7.91 -0.10 -6.45
CA LEU A 14 7.19 1.02 -7.05
C LEU A 14 8.09 1.90 -7.92
N SER A 15 9.37 2.02 -7.57
CA SER A 15 10.37 2.75 -8.38
C SER A 15 10.96 1.95 -9.54
N GLY A 16 10.48 0.75 -9.84
CA GLY A 16 10.97 -0.01 -11.00
C GLY A 16 12.37 -0.62 -10.82
N ASN A 17 12.82 -0.88 -9.58
CA ASN A 17 14.15 -1.43 -9.35
C ASN A 17 14.24 -2.89 -9.84
N GLU A 18 14.95 -3.10 -10.95
CA GLU A 18 15.10 -4.42 -11.59
C GLU A 18 15.62 -5.51 -10.64
N ASN A 19 16.56 -5.17 -9.76
CA ASN A 19 17.12 -6.14 -8.80
C ASN A 19 16.11 -6.57 -7.74
N VAL A 20 15.18 -5.69 -7.35
CA VAL A 20 14.09 -6.03 -6.42
C VAL A 20 13.04 -6.87 -7.16
N ILE A 21 12.63 -6.43 -8.35
CA ILE A 21 11.59 -7.08 -9.16
C ILE A 21 12.01 -8.49 -9.56
N SER A 22 13.23 -8.67 -10.08
CA SER A 22 13.76 -9.98 -10.49
C SER A 22 13.79 -11.03 -9.37
N ARG A 23 13.88 -10.61 -8.11
CA ARG A 23 13.80 -11.51 -6.95
C ARG A 23 12.36 -11.91 -6.63
N LEU A 24 11.41 -10.98 -6.77
CA LEU A 24 10.00 -11.21 -6.44
C LEU A 24 9.30 -12.06 -7.50
N ILE A 25 9.51 -11.78 -8.78
CA ILE A 25 8.83 -12.47 -9.89
C ILE A 25 9.02 -13.99 -9.88
N LYS A 26 10.13 -14.50 -9.33
CA LYS A 26 10.44 -15.93 -9.23
C LYS A 26 9.40 -16.74 -8.45
N ARG A 27 8.56 -16.06 -7.65
CA ARG A 27 7.55 -16.67 -6.78
C ARG A 27 6.13 -16.42 -7.26
N LEU A 28 5.96 -15.72 -8.38
CA LEU A 28 4.68 -15.27 -8.91
C LEU A 28 4.22 -16.13 -10.08
N ASP A 29 2.91 -16.21 -10.28
CA ASP A 29 2.32 -16.76 -11.51
C ASP A 29 2.61 -15.84 -12.72
N PRO A 30 2.52 -16.35 -13.97
CA PRO A 30 2.89 -15.59 -15.16
C PRO A 30 2.20 -14.23 -15.31
N VAL A 31 0.92 -14.12 -14.93
CA VAL A 31 0.15 -12.87 -15.04
C VAL A 31 0.70 -11.85 -14.05
N SER A 32 0.90 -12.25 -12.80
CA SER A 32 1.52 -11.42 -11.77
C SER A 32 2.96 -11.02 -12.10
N GLN A 33 3.72 -11.88 -12.79
CA GLN A 33 5.06 -11.54 -13.25
C GLN A 33 5.05 -10.42 -14.29
N GLU A 34 4.15 -10.48 -15.27
CA GLU A 34 4.04 -9.46 -16.31
C GLU A 34 3.62 -8.11 -15.72
N ALA A 35 2.59 -8.13 -14.85
CA ALA A 35 2.18 -6.95 -14.12
C ALA A 35 3.36 -6.30 -13.37
N LEU A 36 4.14 -7.09 -12.62
CA LEU A 36 5.27 -6.55 -11.87
C LEU A 36 6.43 -6.09 -12.78
N ARG A 37 6.62 -6.67 -13.96
CA ARG A 37 7.64 -6.21 -14.93
C ARG A 37 7.28 -4.87 -15.55
N SER A 38 5.99 -4.62 -15.80
CA SER A 38 5.52 -3.37 -16.41
C SER A 38 5.86 -2.12 -15.58
N ILE A 39 6.11 -2.26 -14.27
CA ILE A 39 6.53 -1.14 -13.40
C ILE A 39 7.94 -0.64 -13.73
N ILE A 40 8.79 -1.44 -14.39
CA ILE A 40 10.16 -1.04 -14.79
C ILE A 40 10.10 0.07 -15.84
N SER A 41 9.22 -0.05 -16.83
CA SER A 41 9.04 0.96 -17.89
C SER A 41 8.13 2.11 -17.46
N ARG A 42 7.32 1.90 -16.42
CA ARG A 42 6.38 2.90 -15.86
C ARG A 42 6.59 3.08 -14.35
N PRO A 43 7.76 3.52 -13.87
CA PRO A 43 8.02 3.62 -12.43
C PRO A 43 7.29 4.81 -11.79
N PHE A 44 7.08 4.72 -10.48
CA PHE A 44 6.71 5.86 -9.65
C PHE A 44 7.97 6.59 -9.17
N PHE A 45 7.87 7.92 -9.05
CA PHE A 45 8.77 8.68 -8.21
C PHE A 45 8.41 8.39 -6.74
N VAL A 46 9.32 7.78 -5.98
CA VAL A 46 9.07 7.36 -4.60
C VAL A 46 10.06 8.03 -3.66
N THR A 47 9.54 8.59 -2.57
CA THR A 47 10.36 9.11 -1.47
C THR A 47 9.88 8.56 -0.13
N ARG A 48 10.81 8.48 0.84
CA ARG A 48 10.51 8.10 2.23
C ARG A 48 10.31 9.35 3.06
N SER A 49 9.27 9.37 3.86
CA SER A 49 8.99 10.52 4.73
C SER A 49 9.90 10.50 5.96
N ALA A 50 10.72 11.54 6.12
CA ALA A 50 11.60 11.67 7.27
C ALA A 50 10.79 11.83 8.56
N GLY A 51 11.13 11.04 9.59
CA GLY A 51 10.48 11.10 10.92
C GLY A 51 9.01 10.64 10.98
N SER A 52 8.49 10.06 9.88
CA SER A 52 7.16 9.45 9.72
C SER A 52 5.98 10.16 10.42
N LEU A 53 5.98 11.50 10.46
CA LEU A 53 4.90 12.38 10.97
C LEU A 53 3.57 12.27 10.19
N GLY A 54 3.35 11.17 9.48
CA GLY A 54 2.15 10.94 8.69
C GLY A 54 2.17 9.55 8.06
N ALA A 55 3.05 9.32 7.09
CA ALA A 55 3.13 8.09 6.29
C ALA A 55 4.59 7.63 6.12
N ASP A 56 4.81 6.41 5.62
CA ASP A 56 6.15 5.86 5.38
C ASP A 56 6.71 6.22 4.00
N LEU A 57 5.87 6.12 2.96
CA LEU A 57 6.23 6.40 1.57
C LEU A 57 5.27 7.40 0.92
N ILE A 58 5.81 8.20 0.00
CA ILE A 58 5.04 8.97 -0.98
C ILE A 58 5.42 8.45 -2.35
N ALA A 59 4.44 8.05 -3.15
CA ALA A 59 4.65 7.55 -4.52
C ALA A 59 3.80 8.36 -5.51
N LEU A 60 4.46 8.99 -6.49
CA LEU A 60 3.84 9.88 -7.48
C LEU A 60 4.10 9.38 -8.90
N ARG A 61 3.07 9.39 -9.75
CA ARG A 61 3.18 9.09 -11.19
C ARG A 61 1.95 9.61 -11.94
N HIS A 62 2.12 10.57 -12.84
CA HIS A 62 1.00 11.24 -13.52
C HIS A 62 -0.04 11.73 -12.50
N ASP A 63 -1.30 11.30 -12.64
CA ASP A 63 -2.41 11.66 -11.76
C ASP A 63 -2.46 10.78 -10.48
N TYR A 64 -1.56 9.80 -10.34
CA TYR A 64 -1.46 8.96 -9.15
C TYR A 64 -0.62 9.64 -8.07
N SER A 65 -1.25 9.89 -6.92
CA SER A 65 -0.61 10.44 -5.73
C SER A 65 -0.94 9.58 -4.51
N MET A 66 -0.04 8.64 -4.17
CA MET A 66 -0.26 7.70 -3.08
C MET A 66 0.52 8.09 -1.83
N ILE A 67 -0.21 8.25 -0.73
CA ILE A 67 0.33 8.42 0.63
C ILE A 67 0.26 7.06 1.31
N ILE A 68 1.40 6.40 1.49
CA ILE A 68 1.45 4.97 1.82
C ILE A 68 2.01 4.76 3.23
N GLU A 69 1.23 4.08 4.05
CA GLU A 69 1.66 3.52 5.33
C GLU A 69 1.97 2.02 5.17
N VAL A 70 3.16 1.58 5.58
CA VAL A 70 3.60 0.20 5.43
C VAL A 70 3.36 -0.57 6.71
N LYS A 71 2.70 -1.72 6.61
CA LYS A 71 2.54 -2.69 7.70
C LYS A 71 3.11 -4.04 7.28
N SER A 72 3.71 -4.73 8.25
CA SER A 72 4.19 -6.09 8.02
C SER A 72 3.99 -6.95 9.26
N SER A 73 3.60 -8.21 9.05
CA SER A 73 3.35 -9.14 10.14
C SER A 73 3.59 -10.58 9.71
N VAL A 74 3.76 -11.46 10.70
CA VAL A 74 3.67 -12.92 10.50
C VAL A 74 2.23 -13.41 10.60
N ASN A 75 1.39 -12.67 11.33
CA ASN A 75 -0.05 -12.92 11.40
C ASN A 75 -0.69 -12.33 10.15
N ASP A 76 -1.83 -12.88 9.73
CA ASP A 76 -2.64 -12.40 8.59
C ASP A 76 -3.61 -11.28 8.97
N THR A 77 -3.70 -10.96 10.26
CA THR A 77 -4.59 -9.94 10.82
C THR A 77 -3.80 -8.98 11.70
N ILE A 78 -4.07 -7.68 11.57
CA ILE A 78 -3.53 -6.61 12.42
C ILE A 78 -4.70 -5.79 12.97
N MET A 79 -4.80 -5.71 14.30
CA MET A 79 -5.76 -4.83 14.99
C MET A 79 -5.09 -3.51 15.33
N PHE A 80 -5.76 -2.38 15.05
CA PHE A 80 -5.18 -1.05 15.31
C PHE A 80 -5.29 -0.63 16.78
N THR A 81 -6.07 -1.38 17.57
CA THR A 81 -6.14 -1.26 19.03
C THR A 81 -4.92 -1.82 19.73
N GLU A 82 -4.11 -2.65 19.05
CA GLU A 82 -2.80 -3.05 19.56
C GLU A 82 -1.91 -1.81 19.78
N ALA A 83 -0.93 -1.93 20.68
CA ALA A 83 -0.11 -0.79 21.13
C ALA A 83 -0.94 0.33 21.79
N SER A 84 -1.90 -0.07 22.63
CA SER A 84 -2.73 0.84 23.43
C SER A 84 -3.50 1.88 22.62
N GLY A 85 -3.90 1.54 21.39
CA GLY A 85 -4.67 2.44 20.51
C GLY A 85 -3.86 3.49 19.75
N GLN A 86 -2.54 3.63 20.00
CA GLN A 86 -1.71 4.64 19.33
C GLN A 86 -1.74 4.52 17.80
N ARG A 87 -1.89 3.31 17.26
CA ARG A 87 -2.00 3.09 15.80
C ARG A 87 -3.33 3.59 15.26
N GLN A 88 -4.41 3.46 16.01
CA GLN A 88 -5.72 4.02 15.64
C GLN A 88 -5.66 5.55 15.58
N ASP A 89 -5.03 6.18 16.57
CA ASP A 89 -4.88 7.65 16.60
C ASP A 89 -4.01 8.14 15.44
N GLN A 90 -2.89 7.46 15.17
CA GLN A 90 -2.03 7.77 14.03
C GLN A 90 -2.78 7.64 12.70
N ALA A 91 -3.50 6.55 12.50
CA ALA A 91 -4.28 6.28 11.29
C ALA A 91 -5.35 7.36 11.07
N THR A 92 -6.08 7.71 12.13
CA THR A 92 -7.11 8.76 12.11
C THR A 92 -6.50 10.12 11.75
N ARG A 93 -5.39 10.50 12.39
CA ARG A 93 -4.69 11.76 12.10
C ARG A 93 -4.21 11.83 10.65
N LEU A 94 -3.64 10.75 10.13
CA LEU A 94 -3.16 10.69 8.76
C LEU A 94 -4.33 10.77 7.76
N ARG A 95 -5.42 10.04 8.02
CA ARG A 95 -6.66 10.14 7.24
C ARG A 95 -7.13 11.59 7.15
N ASP A 96 -7.23 12.28 8.28
CA ASP A 96 -7.74 13.65 8.32
C ASP A 96 -6.82 14.63 7.58
N LEU A 97 -5.49 14.42 7.64
CA LEU A 97 -4.52 15.18 6.84
C LEU A 97 -4.73 14.97 5.33
N CYS A 98 -4.82 13.72 4.89
CA CYS A 98 -5.04 13.37 3.49
C CYS A 98 -6.38 13.90 2.98
N GLN A 99 -7.46 13.74 3.76
CA GLN A 99 -8.80 14.16 3.36
C GLN A 99 -8.88 15.68 3.13
N ARG A 100 -8.25 16.49 4.00
CA ARG A 100 -8.18 17.95 3.78
C ARG A 100 -7.41 18.33 2.52
N ALA A 101 -6.48 17.50 2.09
CA ALA A 101 -5.72 17.68 0.85
C ALA A 101 -6.42 17.07 -0.38
N GLY A 102 -7.62 16.49 -0.25
CA GLY A 102 -8.31 15.78 -1.33
C GLY A 102 -7.67 14.43 -1.69
N LEU A 103 -6.84 13.88 -0.81
CA LEU A 103 -6.14 12.61 -0.95
C LEU A 103 -6.75 11.55 -0.02
N PHE A 104 -6.25 10.32 -0.12
CA PHE A 104 -6.56 9.23 0.78
C PHE A 104 -5.29 8.49 1.21
N VAL A 105 -5.40 7.73 2.29
CA VAL A 105 -4.30 6.91 2.82
C VAL A 105 -4.36 5.54 2.19
N VAL A 106 -3.20 5.06 1.74
CA VAL A 106 -3.00 3.70 1.27
C VAL A 106 -2.26 2.90 2.35
N TYR A 107 -2.81 1.77 2.78
CA TYR A 107 -2.08 0.81 3.60
C TYR A 107 -1.51 -0.29 2.71
N ALA A 108 -0.20 -0.49 2.79
CA ALA A 108 0.48 -1.61 2.16
C ALA A 108 0.85 -2.65 3.21
N TYR A 109 0.10 -3.75 3.25
CA TYR A 109 0.28 -4.83 4.20
C TYR A 109 1.03 -6.02 3.58
N ARG A 110 2.23 -6.26 4.10
CA ARG A 110 3.11 -7.38 3.74
C ARG A 110 3.02 -8.54 4.71
N LEU A 111 2.50 -9.68 4.27
CA LEU A 111 2.50 -10.93 5.04
C LEU A 111 3.83 -11.68 4.86
N LYS A 112 4.42 -12.15 5.96
CA LYS A 112 5.70 -12.87 5.94
C LYS A 112 5.49 -14.35 5.61
N SER A 113 6.49 -14.94 4.96
CA SER A 113 6.57 -16.39 4.73
C SER A 113 5.42 -16.98 3.89
N VAL A 114 4.86 -16.19 2.96
CA VAL A 114 3.86 -16.66 1.99
C VAL A 114 4.46 -16.80 0.59
N GLY A 115 3.87 -17.70 -0.21
CA GLY A 115 4.12 -17.80 -1.65
C GLY A 115 3.27 -16.82 -2.45
N GLY A 116 3.61 -16.59 -3.71
CA GLY A 116 2.89 -15.62 -4.54
C GLY A 116 3.18 -14.17 -4.15
N ASP A 117 2.22 -13.28 -4.42
CA ASP A 117 2.29 -11.86 -4.06
C ASP A 117 2.01 -11.68 -2.54
N PRO A 118 3.02 -11.28 -1.74
CA PRO A 118 2.88 -11.12 -0.30
C PRO A 118 2.22 -9.80 0.12
N TRP A 119 1.94 -8.90 -0.82
CA TRP A 119 1.44 -7.55 -0.54
C TRP A 119 -0.06 -7.44 -0.75
N ARG A 120 -0.72 -6.71 0.14
CA ARG A 120 -2.15 -6.40 0.09
C ARG A 120 -2.35 -4.92 0.35
N ILE A 121 -3.08 -4.28 -0.54
CA ILE A 121 -3.30 -2.84 -0.56
C ILE A 121 -4.72 -2.55 -0.10
N PHE A 122 -4.83 -1.57 0.78
CA PHE A 122 -6.08 -1.08 1.33
C PHE A 122 -6.12 0.44 1.31
N THR A 123 -7.31 0.99 1.46
CA THR A 123 -7.54 2.40 1.77
C THR A 123 -8.13 2.58 3.16
N ILE A 124 -7.92 3.74 3.79
CA ILE A 124 -8.80 4.15 4.89
C ILE A 124 -10.00 4.89 4.29
N PRO A 125 -11.23 4.65 4.76
CA PRO A 125 -12.42 5.37 4.33
C PRO A 125 -12.18 6.88 4.26
N ALA A 126 -12.41 7.46 3.10
CA ALA A 126 -12.14 8.86 2.80
C ALA A 126 -13.03 9.40 1.67
N SER A 127 -12.87 10.68 1.32
CA SER A 127 -13.57 11.30 0.19
C SER A 127 -12.57 12.07 -0.68
N PRO A 128 -11.72 11.37 -1.47
CA PRO A 128 -10.71 12.01 -2.29
C PRO A 128 -11.32 12.80 -3.45
N GLN A 129 -10.56 13.77 -3.96
CA GLN A 129 -10.99 14.69 -5.00
C GLN A 129 -10.13 14.54 -6.26
N GLY A 130 -10.68 14.90 -7.42
CA GLY A 130 -9.97 14.78 -8.70
C GLY A 130 -9.92 13.35 -9.25
N ARG A 131 -9.01 13.10 -10.20
CA ARG A 131 -8.93 11.81 -10.92
C ARG A 131 -8.47 10.64 -10.05
N ILE A 132 -7.72 10.92 -8.98
CA ILE A 132 -7.22 9.91 -8.05
C ILE A 132 -8.34 9.15 -7.32
N ARG A 133 -9.57 9.70 -7.29
CA ARG A 133 -10.75 9.02 -6.74
C ARG A 133 -11.03 7.67 -7.39
N HIS A 134 -10.73 7.50 -8.68
CA HIS A 134 -10.96 6.24 -9.38
C HIS A 134 -10.04 5.13 -8.86
N LEU A 135 -8.86 5.48 -8.36
CA LEU A 135 -7.99 4.53 -7.67
C LEU A 135 -8.54 4.16 -6.29
N TYR A 136 -9.14 5.11 -5.57
CA TYR A 136 -9.80 4.85 -4.29
C TYR A 136 -10.98 3.89 -4.46
N GLU A 137 -11.82 4.10 -5.48
CA GLU A 137 -13.02 3.30 -5.75
C GLU A 137 -12.75 1.80 -6.01
N ILE A 138 -11.54 1.43 -6.43
CA ILE A 138 -11.20 0.03 -6.73
C ILE A 138 -10.46 -0.67 -5.58
N ILE A 139 -9.77 0.08 -4.71
CA ILE A 139 -8.98 -0.50 -3.63
C ILE A 139 -9.94 -0.78 -2.46
N PRO A 140 -9.91 -1.98 -1.84
CA PRO A 140 -10.72 -2.26 -0.67
C PRO A 140 -10.36 -1.36 0.51
N ASP A 141 -11.36 -0.88 1.25
CA ASP A 141 -11.10 -0.21 2.52
C ASP A 141 -10.60 -1.20 3.59
N VAL A 142 -9.89 -0.68 4.59
CA VAL A 142 -9.63 -1.42 5.82
C VAL A 142 -10.95 -1.80 6.49
N GLY A 143 -10.99 -2.96 7.13
CA GLY A 143 -12.18 -3.35 7.89
C GLY A 143 -12.32 -2.49 9.16
N GLU A 144 -13.53 -2.51 9.73
CA GLU A 144 -13.81 -1.88 11.02
C GLU A 144 -14.45 -2.90 11.98
N THR A 145 -14.04 -2.82 13.25
CA THR A 145 -14.72 -3.53 14.33
C THR A 145 -16.04 -2.83 14.70
N ARG A 146 -16.88 -3.48 15.49
CA ARG A 146 -18.12 -2.87 16.02
C ARG A 146 -17.89 -1.56 16.78
N ASN A 147 -16.69 -1.38 17.34
CA ASN A 147 -16.31 -0.19 18.10
C ASN A 147 -15.58 0.85 17.23
N GLY A 148 -15.60 0.72 15.89
CA GLY A 148 -14.99 1.66 14.95
C GLY A 148 -13.46 1.57 14.84
N ASN A 149 -12.82 0.56 15.43
CA ASN A 149 -11.38 0.37 15.29
C ASN A 149 -11.03 -0.31 13.96
N PHE A 150 -9.97 0.16 13.31
CA PHE A 150 -9.49 -0.43 12.06
C PHE A 150 -8.89 -1.82 12.27
N ILE A 151 -9.14 -2.68 11.29
CA ILE A 151 -8.60 -4.03 11.19
C ILE A 151 -8.10 -4.27 9.76
N LEU A 152 -6.85 -4.71 9.65
CA LEU A 152 -6.27 -5.19 8.39
C LEU A 152 -6.30 -6.71 8.41
N LYS A 153 -7.13 -7.31 7.58
CA LYS A 153 -7.08 -8.75 7.28
C LYS A 153 -6.48 -8.93 5.91
N TRP A 154 -5.29 -9.52 5.84
CA TRP A 154 -4.49 -9.63 4.62
C TRP A 154 -5.30 -10.17 3.43
N ALA A 155 -6.09 -11.22 3.65
CA ALA A 155 -6.90 -11.85 2.61
C ALA A 155 -7.97 -10.93 1.97
N GLU A 156 -8.38 -9.86 2.65
CA GLU A 156 -9.42 -8.92 2.18
C GLU A 156 -8.86 -7.78 1.31
N GLY A 157 -7.53 -7.65 1.21
CA GLY A 157 -6.91 -6.56 0.44
C GLY A 157 -6.70 -6.88 -1.04
N MET A 158 -6.42 -5.85 -1.83
CA MET A 158 -6.05 -6.02 -3.24
C MET A 158 -4.58 -6.47 -3.35
N PRO A 159 -4.24 -7.53 -4.10
CA PRO A 159 -2.84 -7.85 -4.41
C PRO A 159 -2.11 -6.67 -5.06
N LEU A 160 -0.86 -6.41 -4.69
CA LEU A 160 -0.06 -5.34 -5.29
C LEU A 160 0.14 -5.54 -6.79
N THR A 161 0.33 -6.79 -7.24
CA THR A 161 0.46 -7.09 -8.68
C THR A 161 -0.81 -6.71 -9.44
N LYS A 162 -1.99 -6.96 -8.87
CA LYS A 162 -3.28 -6.57 -9.46
C LYS A 162 -3.44 -5.05 -9.52
N LEU A 163 -3.02 -4.33 -8.47
CA LEU A 163 -3.02 -2.88 -8.48
C LEU A 163 -2.10 -2.32 -9.58
N ILE A 164 -0.88 -2.86 -9.69
CA ILE A 164 0.09 -2.45 -10.70
C ILE A 164 -0.45 -2.73 -12.11
N ASP A 165 -1.03 -3.91 -12.33
CA ASP A 165 -1.66 -4.26 -13.59
C ASP A 165 -2.71 -3.21 -13.96
N TYR A 166 -3.69 -2.96 -13.09
CA TYR A 166 -4.72 -1.95 -13.30
C TYR A 166 -4.15 -0.58 -13.65
N MET A 167 -3.17 -0.09 -12.88
CA MET A 167 -2.60 1.24 -13.09
C MET A 167 -1.74 1.33 -14.36
N ASN A 168 -1.35 0.19 -14.94
CA ASN A 168 -0.48 0.10 -16.10
C ASN A 168 -1.21 -0.40 -17.36
N GLN A 169 -2.51 -0.65 -17.31
CA GLN A 169 -3.29 -0.87 -18.52
C GLN A 169 -3.21 0.38 -19.40
N GLU A 170 -2.98 0.19 -20.70
CA GLU A 170 -3.02 1.28 -21.68
C GLU A 170 -4.48 1.69 -21.89
N ILE A 171 -4.74 3.00 -21.79
CA ILE A 171 -6.03 3.63 -22.15
C ILE A 171 -5.90 4.13 -23.58
#